data_AF-A0A5C5UUA3-F1
#
_entry.id   AF-A0A5C5UUA3-F1
#
_cell.length_a   1.000
_cell.length_b   1.000
_cell.length_c   1.000
_cell.angle_alpha   90.00
_cell.angle_beta   90.00
_cell.angle_gamma   90.00
#
_symmetry.space_group_name_H-M   'P 1'
#
loop_
_entity.id
_entity.type
_entity.pdbx_description
1 polymer ?
#
loop_
_entity_poly.entity_id
_entity_poly.type
_entity_poly.pdbx_seq_one_letter_code
_entity_poly.pdbx_strand_id
1 'polypeptide(L)'
;MIARVLLGLLLGLACFSQTHADLVLYNVPGTKLVFILQGRATVNPGANVTFRHPTFGNLYMNAANVKIYKVPSVQSQAVNKLSTAKAAGDLNGCLDAARYALKIGKLNIFYDACKAAWEIDPNDDRVKKLVETKQAIDKPVPIDPAQEKIMRDFTKNRQDMKFVRSKHFLLLHDTSSRKSKRDNKTRAEERLELLETVYESFLMKFCLEGVELEVPDKLLMVVLFAEHREYLQFVTLLGPELASAAGFYHRLDNVAVFYDQGTDESFEALNFISKKIQSERDEIVRRKISGMADVIRFADTLNLLIDVKRENLDIEVVSHEATHQLAANTGLMPENRPIPTWAAEGMATYFESPKQAAWSGIGAVNSERLGWYRELAPIRSVSNIDFIVSDQIFTRAANNFTTLHAYGQSWAFTHFLMEKHFDKLIAYYRELGKLPEATHTTPDELQKAFDKVFGQNKQALDAEWRAYMRSLRTDLEETLAKAR
;
A
#
# COMPACT_ATOMS: atom_id res chain seq x y z
N MET A 1 -21.97 7.42 -47.20
CA MET A 1 -20.85 8.19 -46.59
C MET A 1 -21.28 9.05 -45.40
N ILE A 2 -22.46 9.67 -45.42
CA ILE A 2 -22.96 10.54 -44.33
C ILE A 2 -23.31 9.78 -43.03
N ALA A 3 -23.76 8.52 -43.13
CA ALA A 3 -24.09 7.69 -41.95
C ALA A 3 -22.87 7.24 -41.12
N ARG A 4 -21.66 7.18 -41.70
CA ARG A 4 -20.42 6.85 -40.96
C ARG A 4 -19.82 8.05 -40.23
N VAL A 5 -20.05 9.27 -40.74
CA VAL A 5 -19.63 10.51 -40.08
C VAL A 5 -20.56 10.87 -38.92
N LEU A 6 -21.86 10.59 -39.04
CA LEU A 6 -22.83 10.75 -37.95
C LEU A 6 -22.65 9.74 -36.82
N LEU A 7 -22.22 8.50 -37.10
CA LEU A 7 -21.90 7.51 -36.06
C LEU A 7 -20.61 7.87 -35.31
N GLY A 8 -19.64 8.51 -35.99
CA GLY A 8 -18.42 9.04 -35.37
C GLY A 8 -18.67 10.26 -34.47
N LEU A 9 -19.64 11.12 -34.83
CA LEU A 9 -20.06 12.27 -34.03
C LEU A 9 -20.99 11.89 -32.86
N LEU A 10 -21.80 10.83 -32.99
CA LEU A 10 -22.61 10.28 -31.90
C LEU A 10 -21.80 9.47 -30.88
N LEU A 11 -20.66 8.88 -31.29
CA LEU A 11 -19.70 8.25 -30.37
C LEU A 11 -18.72 9.26 -29.74
N GLY A 12 -18.53 10.44 -30.33
CA GLY A 12 -17.78 11.56 -29.75
C GLY A 12 -18.55 12.39 -28.72
N LEU A 13 -19.87 12.19 -28.63
CA LEU A 13 -20.76 12.80 -27.64
C LEU A 13 -21.33 11.77 -26.65
N ALA A 14 -20.67 10.60 -26.53
CA ALA A 14 -21.00 9.62 -25.52
C ALA A 14 -20.66 10.17 -24.13
N CYS A 15 -21.65 10.87 -23.56
CA CYS A 15 -21.89 11.11 -22.14
C CYS A 15 -20.64 11.05 -21.25
N PHE A 16 -20.19 12.20 -20.79
CA PHE A 16 -19.57 12.33 -19.47
C PHE A 16 -20.58 11.91 -18.40
N SER A 17 -20.98 10.65 -18.36
CA SER A 17 -21.71 10.12 -17.20
C SER A 17 -20.67 10.02 -16.10
N GLN A 18 -20.60 11.02 -15.23
CA GLN A 18 -19.98 10.85 -13.93
C GLN A 18 -20.73 9.70 -13.24
N THR A 19 -20.19 8.48 -13.35
CA THR A 19 -20.73 7.35 -12.60
C THR A 19 -20.37 7.57 -11.15
N HIS A 20 -21.31 8.10 -10.37
CA HIS A 20 -21.16 8.21 -8.92
C HIS A 20 -21.06 6.80 -8.33
N ALA A 21 -20.11 6.63 -7.40
CA ALA A 21 -20.07 5.51 -6.48
C ALA A 21 -20.70 5.92 -5.14
N ASP A 22 -20.97 4.92 -4.32
CA ASP A 22 -21.43 5.08 -2.96
C ASP A 22 -20.29 4.83 -2.00
N LEU A 23 -20.01 5.80 -1.13
CA LEU A 23 -19.25 5.59 0.09
C LEU A 23 -20.23 5.14 1.17
N VAL A 24 -20.02 3.95 1.69
CA VAL A 24 -20.87 3.28 2.65
C VAL A 24 -20.10 3.13 3.96
N LEU A 25 -20.58 3.79 5.01
CA LEU A 25 -20.12 3.55 6.37
C LEU A 25 -21.06 2.52 7.01
N TYR A 26 -20.55 1.31 7.23
CA TYR A 26 -21.31 0.23 7.84
C TYR A 26 -20.89 0.03 9.30
N ASN A 27 -21.81 0.27 10.22
CA ASN A 27 -21.64 -0.02 11.63
C ASN A 27 -21.99 -1.48 11.88
N VAL A 28 -21.05 -2.27 12.41
CA VAL A 28 -21.35 -3.67 12.74
C VAL A 28 -22.33 -3.70 13.92
N PRO A 29 -23.51 -4.34 13.77
CA PRO A 29 -24.55 -4.39 14.80
C PRO A 29 -24.00 -4.79 16.16
N GLY A 30 -24.40 -4.06 17.21
CA GLY A 30 -23.98 -4.33 18.59
C GLY A 30 -22.55 -3.91 18.92
N THR A 31 -21.84 -3.24 18.00
CA THR A 31 -20.46 -2.77 18.21
C THR A 31 -20.30 -1.29 17.85
N LYS A 32 -19.13 -0.73 18.19
CA LYS A 32 -18.71 0.60 17.70
C LYS A 32 -17.87 0.51 16.41
N LEU A 33 -17.70 -0.68 15.85
CA LEU A 33 -16.82 -0.91 14.72
C LEU A 33 -17.50 -0.46 13.43
N VAL A 34 -16.79 0.36 12.65
CA VAL A 34 -17.28 0.94 11.39
C VAL A 34 -16.39 0.48 10.25
N PHE A 35 -16.98 -0.16 9.26
CA PHE A 35 -16.31 -0.45 7.99
C PHE A 35 -16.60 0.66 6.98
N ILE A 36 -15.56 1.11 6.31
CA ILE A 36 -15.64 2.06 5.20
C ILE A 36 -15.59 1.23 3.91
N LEU A 37 -16.67 1.25 3.15
CA LEU A 37 -16.81 0.48 1.92
C LEU A 37 -17.11 1.44 0.77
N GLN A 38 -16.59 1.15 -0.42
CA GLN A 38 -16.92 1.91 -1.61
C GLN A 38 -17.33 1.01 -2.77
N GLY A 39 -18.43 1.37 -3.43
CA GLY A 39 -19.03 0.51 -4.44
C GLY A 39 -20.38 1.05 -4.88
N ARG A 40 -21.33 0.17 -5.14
CA ARG A 40 -22.71 0.55 -5.46
C ARG A 40 -23.64 0.05 -4.37
N ALA A 41 -24.38 0.96 -3.75
CA ALA A 41 -25.35 0.65 -2.71
C ALA A 41 -26.77 0.91 -3.21
N THR A 42 -27.63 -0.08 -3.05
CA THR A 42 -29.06 0.01 -3.38
C THR A 42 -29.86 -0.21 -2.10
N VAL A 43 -30.68 0.77 -1.74
CA VAL A 43 -31.67 0.62 -0.66
C VAL A 43 -32.91 -0.06 -1.25
N ASN A 44 -33.18 -1.27 -0.80
CA ASN A 44 -34.30 -2.11 -1.21
C ASN A 44 -35.51 -1.89 -0.29
N PRO A 45 -36.73 -2.28 -0.73
CA PRO A 45 -37.91 -2.33 0.13
C PRO A 45 -37.65 -3.12 1.43
N GLY A 46 -38.19 -2.65 2.55
CA GLY A 46 -37.97 -3.28 3.87
C GLY A 46 -36.67 -2.88 4.56
N ALA A 47 -36.12 -1.69 4.26
CA ALA A 47 -34.92 -1.13 4.91
C ALA A 47 -33.66 -2.02 4.79
N ASN A 48 -33.52 -2.76 3.68
CA ASN A 48 -32.33 -3.55 3.38
C ASN A 48 -31.44 -2.82 2.39
N VAL A 49 -30.13 -2.85 2.60
CA VAL A 49 -29.12 -2.29 1.68
C VAL A 49 -28.36 -3.44 1.03
N THR A 50 -28.39 -3.51 -0.30
CA THR A 50 -27.48 -4.35 -1.07
C THR A 50 -26.30 -3.49 -1.51
N PHE A 51 -25.10 -3.85 -1.08
CA PHE A 51 -23.87 -3.23 -1.52
C PHE A 51 -23.07 -4.19 -2.39
N ARG A 52 -22.71 -3.77 -3.59
CA ARG A 52 -21.87 -4.57 -4.50
C ARG A 52 -20.41 -4.15 -4.36
N HIS A 53 -19.61 -5.01 -3.74
CA HIS A 53 -18.16 -4.90 -3.73
C HIS A 53 -17.58 -5.44 -5.05
N PRO A 54 -16.64 -4.73 -5.70
CA PRO A 54 -16.03 -5.17 -6.97
C PRO A 54 -15.41 -6.57 -6.90
N THR A 55 -14.62 -6.82 -5.85
CA THR A 55 -13.88 -8.07 -5.63
C THR A 55 -14.66 -9.15 -4.88
N PHE A 56 -15.44 -8.75 -3.87
CA PHE A 56 -16.00 -9.65 -2.87
C PHE A 56 -17.50 -9.96 -3.09
N GLY A 57 -18.14 -9.35 -4.09
CA GLY A 57 -19.55 -9.62 -4.40
C GLY A 57 -20.53 -8.80 -3.56
N ASN A 58 -21.73 -9.32 -3.32
CA ASN A 58 -22.81 -8.57 -2.68
C ASN A 58 -22.81 -8.72 -1.16
N LEU A 59 -22.76 -7.60 -0.46
CA LEU A 59 -23.03 -7.45 0.97
C LEU A 59 -24.49 -7.07 1.18
N TYR A 60 -25.11 -7.62 2.23
CA TYR A 60 -26.49 -7.32 2.59
C TYR A 60 -26.54 -6.79 4.01
N MET A 61 -26.92 -5.52 4.15
CA MET A 61 -26.92 -4.79 5.40
C MET A 61 -28.32 -4.28 5.72
N ASN A 62 -28.58 -3.98 6.99
CA ASN A 62 -29.76 -3.22 7.38
C ASN A 62 -29.48 -1.72 7.22
N ALA A 63 -30.41 -0.96 6.66
CA ALA A 63 -30.27 0.47 6.43
C ALA A 63 -30.03 1.27 7.72
N ALA A 64 -30.53 0.80 8.87
CA ALA A 64 -30.27 1.43 10.17
C ALA A 64 -28.79 1.42 10.56
N ASN A 65 -28.01 0.48 10.02
CA ASN A 65 -26.60 0.31 10.31
C ASN A 65 -25.69 0.92 9.24
N VAL A 66 -26.25 1.62 8.25
CA VAL A 66 -25.51 2.10 7.08
C VAL A 66 -25.73 3.60 6.90
N LYS A 67 -24.64 4.33 6.66
CA LYS A 67 -24.69 5.68 6.08
C LYS A 67 -24.13 5.64 4.66
N ILE A 68 -24.89 6.14 3.69
CA ILE A 68 -24.52 6.15 2.28
C ILE A 68 -24.28 7.59 1.84
N TYR A 69 -23.12 7.87 1.27
CA TYR A 69 -22.78 9.15 0.65
C TYR A 69 -22.55 8.95 -0.85
N LYS A 70 -23.24 9.73 -1.67
CA LYS A 70 -23.06 9.72 -3.13
C LYS A 70 -21.81 10.53 -3.49
N VAL A 71 -20.78 9.86 -3.98
CA VAL A 71 -19.47 10.49 -4.26
C VAL A 71 -18.95 10.03 -5.62
N PRO A 72 -18.24 10.86 -6.39
CA PRO A 72 -17.66 10.40 -7.64
C PRO A 72 -16.68 9.24 -7.38
N SER A 73 -16.79 8.15 -8.12
CA SER A 73 -15.84 7.04 -8.01
C SER A 73 -14.42 7.52 -8.29
N VAL A 74 -13.44 7.18 -7.45
CA VAL A 74 -12.03 7.53 -7.66
C VAL A 74 -11.49 6.97 -8.97
N GLN A 75 -11.92 5.77 -9.37
CA GLN A 75 -11.62 5.24 -10.69
C GLN A 75 -12.22 6.11 -11.80
N SER A 76 -13.46 6.56 -11.66
CA SER A 76 -14.09 7.45 -12.64
C SER A 76 -13.42 8.82 -12.67
N GLN A 77 -12.96 9.34 -11.53
CA GLN A 77 -12.17 10.58 -11.46
C GLN A 77 -10.85 10.42 -12.24
N ALA A 78 -10.13 9.30 -12.06
CA ALA A 78 -8.90 9.02 -12.80
C ALA A 78 -9.13 8.89 -14.31
N VAL A 79 -10.16 8.15 -14.72
CA VAL A 79 -10.54 8.00 -16.13
C VAL A 79 -10.95 9.34 -16.74
N ASN A 80 -11.72 10.16 -16.03
CA ASN A 80 -12.12 11.48 -16.51
C ASN A 80 -10.92 12.41 -16.66
N LYS A 81 -9.99 12.38 -15.70
CA LYS A 81 -8.74 13.16 -15.76
C LYS A 81 -7.91 12.79 -16.99
N LEU A 82 -7.73 11.49 -17.23
CA LEU A 82 -7.06 10.99 -18.43
C LEU A 82 -7.80 11.36 -19.72
N SER A 83 -9.12 11.13 -19.78
CA SER A 83 -9.92 11.43 -20.96
C SER A 83 -9.88 12.91 -21.32
N THR A 84 -9.89 13.80 -20.32
CA THR A 84 -9.81 15.25 -20.53
C THR A 84 -8.44 15.64 -21.09
N ALA A 85 -7.36 15.15 -20.49
CA ALA A 85 -6.00 15.41 -20.97
C ALA A 85 -5.79 14.87 -22.39
N LYS A 86 -6.27 13.65 -22.66
CA LYS A 86 -6.20 13.03 -23.99
C LYS A 86 -6.96 13.84 -25.04
N ALA A 87 -8.17 14.29 -24.74
CA ALA A 87 -8.97 15.10 -25.65
C ALA A 87 -8.32 16.46 -25.96
N ALA A 88 -7.58 17.02 -25.00
CA ALA A 88 -6.84 18.27 -25.15
C ALA A 88 -5.47 18.11 -25.84
N GLY A 89 -4.99 16.88 -26.05
CA GLY A 89 -3.60 16.63 -26.49
C GLY A 89 -2.56 17.11 -25.46
N ASP A 90 -2.92 17.15 -24.17
CA ASP A 90 -2.08 17.66 -23.09
C ASP A 90 -1.19 16.55 -22.52
N LEU A 91 0.08 16.57 -22.93
CA LEU A 91 1.11 15.63 -22.45
C LEU A 91 1.25 15.68 -20.92
N ASN A 92 1.35 16.87 -20.33
CA ASN A 92 1.54 17.02 -18.88
C ASN A 92 0.28 16.57 -18.13
N GLY A 93 -0.90 16.87 -18.67
CA GLY A 93 -2.17 16.38 -18.15
C GLY A 93 -2.26 14.84 -18.13
N CYS A 94 -1.73 14.16 -19.16
CA CYS A 94 -1.64 12.70 -19.21
C CYS A 94 -0.66 12.15 -18.17
N LEU A 95 0.52 12.75 -18.02
CA LEU A 95 1.49 12.36 -16.99
C LEU A 95 0.94 12.61 -15.57
N ASP A 96 0.21 13.70 -15.36
CA ASP A 96 -0.47 13.95 -14.08
C ASP A 96 -1.62 12.96 -13.85
N ALA A 97 -2.28 12.47 -14.90
CA ALA A 97 -3.28 11.41 -14.78
C ALA A 97 -2.62 10.08 -14.40
N ALA A 98 -1.43 9.80 -14.94
CA ALA A 98 -0.60 8.67 -14.55
C ALA A 98 -0.18 8.76 -13.07
N ARG A 99 0.29 9.94 -12.59
CA ARG A 99 0.59 10.18 -11.17
C ARG A 99 -0.61 9.89 -10.28
N TYR A 100 -1.78 10.40 -10.66
CA TYR A 100 -3.01 10.18 -9.93
C TYR A 100 -3.40 8.69 -9.90
N ALA A 101 -3.25 7.98 -11.02
CA ALA A 101 -3.55 6.55 -11.12
C ALA A 101 -2.67 5.70 -10.19
N LEU A 102 -1.38 6.00 -10.06
CA LEU A 102 -0.49 5.33 -9.08
C LEU A 102 -0.90 5.63 -7.64
N LYS A 103 -1.29 6.87 -7.33
CA LYS A 103 -1.74 7.28 -5.99
C LYS A 103 -2.98 6.51 -5.52
N ILE A 104 -3.80 6.02 -6.45
CA ILE A 104 -5.02 5.26 -6.17
C ILE A 104 -4.87 3.75 -6.43
N GLY A 105 -3.65 3.28 -6.71
CA GLY A 105 -3.35 1.86 -6.91
C GLY A 105 -3.96 1.27 -8.19
N LYS A 106 -4.04 2.05 -9.28
CA LYS A 106 -4.62 1.63 -10.57
C LYS A 106 -3.58 1.58 -11.68
N LEU A 107 -2.74 0.54 -11.67
CA LEU A 107 -1.69 0.32 -12.68
C LEU A 107 -2.22 0.24 -14.11
N ASN A 108 -3.41 -0.33 -14.31
CA ASN A 108 -4.03 -0.38 -15.65
C ASN A 108 -4.32 1.04 -16.20
N ILE A 109 -4.87 1.94 -15.37
CA ILE A 109 -5.14 3.34 -15.76
C ILE A 109 -3.83 4.11 -15.91
N PHE A 110 -2.83 3.82 -15.09
CA PHE A 110 -1.49 4.37 -15.24
C PHE A 110 -0.91 4.04 -16.62
N TYR A 111 -0.98 2.78 -17.05
CA TYR A 111 -0.50 2.40 -18.38
C TYR A 111 -1.31 2.99 -19.53
N ASP A 112 -2.64 3.12 -19.38
CA ASP A 112 -3.46 3.83 -20.34
C ASP A 112 -3.04 5.31 -20.48
N ALA A 113 -2.66 5.94 -19.36
CA ALA A 113 -2.17 7.32 -19.33
C ALA A 113 -0.77 7.46 -19.94
N CYS A 114 0.16 6.56 -19.64
CA CYS A 114 1.48 6.53 -20.27
C CYS A 114 1.38 6.29 -21.78
N LYS A 115 0.47 5.41 -22.22
CA LYS A 115 0.19 5.20 -23.64
C LYS A 115 -0.36 6.46 -24.30
N ALA A 116 -1.29 7.16 -23.66
CA ALA A 116 -1.80 8.42 -24.19
C ALA A 116 -0.70 9.49 -24.29
N ALA A 117 0.20 9.56 -23.30
CA ALA A 117 1.38 10.45 -23.36
C ALA A 117 2.31 10.10 -24.54
N TRP A 118 2.58 8.81 -24.77
CA TRP A 118 3.35 8.32 -25.93
C TRP A 118 2.68 8.66 -27.28
N GLU A 119 1.35 8.54 -27.37
CA GLU A 119 0.59 8.90 -28.58
C GLU A 119 0.67 10.42 -28.88
N ILE A 120 0.86 11.26 -27.87
CA ILE A 120 0.96 12.73 -28.01
C ILE A 120 2.39 13.14 -28.41
N ASP A 121 3.39 12.69 -27.66
CA ASP A 121 4.80 12.98 -27.93
C ASP A 121 5.71 11.79 -27.57
N PRO A 122 6.05 10.92 -28.53
CA PRO A 122 6.96 9.80 -28.30
C PRO A 122 8.43 10.23 -28.16
N ASN A 123 8.75 11.49 -28.46
CA ASN A 123 10.12 12.01 -28.37
C ASN A 123 10.45 12.64 -27.02
N ASP A 124 9.45 12.92 -26.17
CA ASP A 124 9.66 13.43 -24.82
C ASP A 124 10.50 12.45 -23.98
N ASP A 125 11.55 12.97 -23.34
CA ASP A 125 12.51 12.15 -22.59
C ASP A 125 11.86 11.41 -21.42
N ARG A 126 10.85 12.00 -20.77
CA ARG A 126 10.15 11.36 -19.63
C ARG A 126 9.34 10.16 -20.13
N VAL A 127 8.68 10.31 -21.28
CA VAL A 127 7.89 9.27 -21.92
C VAL A 127 8.78 8.12 -22.42
N LYS A 128 9.92 8.44 -23.04
CA LYS A 128 10.92 7.43 -23.44
C LYS A 128 11.41 6.62 -22.24
N LYS A 129 11.79 7.28 -21.15
CA LYS A 129 12.25 6.62 -19.93
C LYS A 129 11.20 5.68 -19.34
N LEU A 130 9.93 6.09 -19.32
CA LEU A 130 8.84 5.21 -18.87
C LEU A 130 8.75 3.92 -19.70
N VAL A 131 8.90 4.03 -21.03
CA VAL A 131 8.91 2.87 -21.93
C VAL A 131 10.15 2.00 -21.71
N GLU A 132 11.33 2.60 -21.59
CA GLU A 132 12.60 1.90 -21.35
C GLU A 132 12.57 1.16 -20.00
N THR A 133 12.09 1.81 -18.93
CA THR A 133 11.88 1.18 -17.63
C THR A 133 10.89 0.01 -17.75
N LYS A 134 9.78 0.17 -18.48
CA LYS A 134 8.84 -0.93 -18.68
C LYS A 134 9.47 -2.12 -19.39
N GLN A 135 10.24 -1.86 -20.44
CA GLN A 135 10.97 -2.88 -21.18
C GLN A 135 12.00 -3.57 -20.29
N ALA A 136 12.69 -2.84 -19.43
CA ALA A 136 13.63 -3.41 -18.47
C ALA A 136 12.93 -4.31 -17.44
N ILE A 137 11.78 -3.90 -16.90
CA ILE A 137 10.93 -4.71 -16.02
C ILE A 137 10.44 -5.97 -16.72
N ASP A 138 10.07 -5.92 -18.00
CA ASP A 138 9.57 -7.13 -18.69
C ASP A 138 10.67 -8.12 -19.10
N LYS A 139 11.95 -7.78 -18.90
CA LYS A 139 13.05 -8.73 -19.20
C LYS A 139 13.00 -9.90 -18.22
N PRO A 140 13.11 -11.15 -18.72
CA PRO A 140 13.18 -12.31 -17.86
C PRO A 140 14.39 -12.25 -16.92
N VAL A 141 14.15 -12.44 -15.62
CA VAL A 141 15.20 -12.53 -14.60
C VAL A 141 15.75 -13.97 -14.55
N PRO A 142 17.07 -14.19 -14.67
CA PRO A 142 17.65 -15.52 -14.59
C PRO A 142 17.40 -16.20 -13.24
N ILE A 143 17.21 -17.52 -13.26
CA ILE A 143 17.11 -18.33 -12.05
C ILE A 143 18.54 -18.62 -11.56
N ASP A 144 18.84 -18.19 -10.33
CA ASP A 144 20.10 -18.49 -9.64
C ASP A 144 19.86 -19.55 -8.53
N PRO A 145 20.36 -20.80 -8.69
CA PRO A 145 20.23 -21.84 -7.67
C PRO A 145 20.84 -21.47 -6.31
N ALA A 146 21.78 -20.52 -6.25
CA ALA A 146 22.34 -20.05 -4.98
C ALA A 146 21.28 -19.37 -4.10
N GLN A 147 20.30 -18.69 -4.69
CA GLN A 147 19.23 -18.02 -3.96
C GLN A 147 18.34 -19.02 -3.21
N GLU A 148 18.04 -20.17 -3.81
CA GLU A 148 17.30 -21.22 -3.11
C GLU A 148 18.07 -21.75 -1.91
N LYS A 149 19.39 -21.92 -2.06
CA LYS A 149 20.25 -22.36 -0.96
C LYS A 149 20.25 -21.33 0.18
N ILE A 150 20.41 -20.04 -0.13
CA ILE A 150 20.36 -18.96 0.86
C ILE A 150 19.03 -19.01 1.63
N MET A 151 17.90 -19.12 0.95
CA MET A 151 16.59 -19.15 1.60
C MET A 151 16.36 -20.43 2.42
N ARG A 152 16.91 -21.57 1.99
CA ARG A 152 16.88 -22.81 2.78
C ARG A 152 17.70 -22.69 4.05
N ASP A 153 18.91 -22.15 3.94
CA ASP A 153 19.79 -21.94 5.10
C ASP A 153 19.16 -20.92 6.07
N PHE A 154 18.62 -19.82 5.55
CA PHE A 154 17.92 -18.77 6.30
C PHE A 154 16.73 -19.34 7.09
N THR A 155 15.95 -20.23 6.49
CA THR A 155 14.82 -20.91 7.15
C THR A 155 15.22 -22.15 7.96
N LYS A 156 16.51 -22.30 8.31
CA LYS A 156 17.08 -23.43 9.07
C LYS A 156 16.72 -24.80 8.47
N ASN A 157 16.71 -24.87 7.14
CA ASN A 157 16.46 -26.08 6.36
C ASN A 157 15.09 -26.74 6.60
N ARG A 158 14.04 -25.93 6.86
CA ARG A 158 12.64 -26.40 6.88
C ARG A 158 12.27 -27.11 5.57
N GLN A 159 11.98 -28.41 5.67
CA GLN A 159 11.71 -29.30 4.53
C GLN A 159 10.27 -29.20 4.02
N ASP A 160 9.37 -28.69 4.85
CA ASP A 160 7.95 -28.57 4.54
C ASP A 160 7.61 -27.34 3.67
N MET A 161 8.52 -26.36 3.61
CA MET A 161 8.38 -25.18 2.77
C MET A 161 8.74 -25.47 1.29
N LYS A 162 7.99 -24.89 0.36
CA LYS A 162 8.07 -25.10 -1.08
C LYS A 162 8.38 -23.79 -1.80
N PHE A 163 9.08 -23.91 -2.93
CA PHE A 163 9.35 -22.76 -3.80
C PHE A 163 8.22 -22.55 -4.81
N VAL A 164 7.85 -21.30 -5.00
CA VAL A 164 7.05 -20.79 -6.12
C VAL A 164 7.67 -19.49 -6.60
N ARG A 165 7.49 -19.14 -7.88
CA ARG A 165 8.15 -17.99 -8.51
C ARG A 165 7.17 -17.15 -9.30
N SER A 166 7.44 -15.85 -9.36
CA SER A 166 6.84 -14.91 -10.32
C SER A 166 7.91 -14.38 -11.27
N LYS A 167 7.68 -13.23 -11.91
CA LYS A 167 8.67 -12.64 -12.84
C LYS A 167 9.90 -12.14 -12.10
N HIS A 168 9.70 -11.54 -10.92
CA HIS A 168 10.73 -10.85 -10.16
C HIS A 168 10.96 -11.41 -8.77
N PHE A 169 10.15 -12.37 -8.30
CA PHE A 169 10.26 -12.90 -6.93
C PHE A 169 10.44 -14.41 -6.89
N LEU A 170 11.24 -14.84 -5.90
CA LEU A 170 11.39 -16.22 -5.45
C LEU A 170 10.75 -16.34 -4.06
N LEU A 171 9.65 -17.08 -3.97
CA LEU A 171 8.89 -17.24 -2.73
C LEU A 171 9.06 -18.64 -2.16
N LEU A 172 9.52 -18.72 -0.91
CA LEU A 172 9.57 -19.94 -0.10
C LEU A 172 8.43 -19.92 0.93
N HIS A 173 7.56 -20.94 0.92
CA HIS A 173 6.35 -20.93 1.75
C HIS A 173 5.86 -22.31 2.18
N ASP A 174 5.16 -22.39 3.30
CA ASP A 174 4.45 -23.57 3.82
C ASP A 174 2.91 -23.47 3.68
N THR A 175 2.41 -22.41 3.04
CA THR A 175 0.96 -22.20 2.87
C THR A 175 0.28 -23.32 2.08
N SER A 176 -1.00 -23.56 2.38
CA SER A 176 -1.83 -24.56 1.71
C SER A 176 -1.87 -24.41 0.18
N SER A 177 -1.93 -25.55 -0.53
CA SER A 177 -2.19 -25.62 -1.97
C SER A 177 -3.68 -25.42 -2.32
N ARG A 178 -4.54 -25.17 -1.33
CA ARG A 178 -5.96 -24.89 -1.55
C ARG A 178 -6.12 -23.57 -2.31
N LYS A 179 -6.83 -23.64 -3.43
CA LYS A 179 -7.17 -22.46 -4.23
C LYS A 179 -8.40 -21.77 -3.65
N SER A 180 -8.34 -20.44 -3.63
CA SER A 180 -9.47 -19.58 -3.32
C SER A 180 -10.57 -19.79 -4.36
N LYS A 181 -11.82 -19.83 -3.91
CA LYS A 181 -12.99 -19.94 -4.81
C LYS A 181 -13.21 -18.67 -5.64
N ARG A 182 -12.58 -17.56 -5.24
CA ARG A 182 -12.75 -16.21 -5.82
C ARG A 182 -12.01 -16.06 -7.14
N ASP A 183 -10.73 -16.39 -7.14
CA ASP A 183 -9.78 -16.08 -8.21
C ASP A 183 -8.97 -17.32 -8.64
N ASN A 184 -9.26 -18.48 -8.06
CA ASN A 184 -8.59 -19.75 -8.34
C ASN A 184 -7.06 -19.71 -8.10
N LYS A 185 -6.63 -18.90 -7.14
CA LYS A 185 -5.23 -18.77 -6.71
C LYS A 185 -5.02 -19.38 -5.33
N THR A 186 -3.85 -19.96 -5.14
CA THR A 186 -3.32 -20.33 -3.82
C THR A 186 -2.87 -19.09 -3.08
N ARG A 187 -2.65 -19.22 -1.77
CA ARG A 187 -2.22 -18.09 -0.95
C ARG A 187 -0.86 -17.52 -1.38
N ALA A 188 0.05 -18.38 -1.80
CA ALA A 188 1.36 -18.00 -2.31
C ALA A 188 1.26 -17.27 -3.67
N GLU A 189 0.34 -17.69 -4.55
CA GLU A 189 0.08 -17.00 -5.82
C GLU A 189 -0.54 -15.60 -5.60
N GLU A 190 -1.48 -15.45 -4.66
CA GLU A 190 -2.02 -14.13 -4.24
C GLU A 190 -0.90 -13.22 -3.73
N ARG A 191 -0.01 -13.76 -2.89
CA ARG A 191 1.13 -12.99 -2.36
C ARG A 191 2.08 -12.54 -3.46
N LEU A 192 2.42 -13.41 -4.40
CA LEU A 192 3.28 -13.08 -5.54
C LEU A 192 2.67 -11.98 -6.40
N GLU A 193 1.37 -12.03 -6.70
CA GLU A 193 0.70 -11.00 -7.51
C GLU A 193 0.73 -9.63 -6.84
N LEU A 194 0.54 -9.58 -5.51
CA LEU A 194 0.64 -8.35 -4.75
C LEU A 194 2.08 -7.80 -4.74
N LEU A 195 3.08 -8.65 -4.56
CA LEU A 195 4.50 -8.26 -4.63
C LEU A 195 4.87 -7.68 -6.01
N GLU A 196 4.42 -8.32 -7.09
CA GLU A 196 4.61 -7.84 -8.46
C GLU A 196 3.95 -6.47 -8.70
N THR A 197 2.75 -6.27 -8.14
CA THR A 197 2.04 -5.00 -8.20
C THR A 197 2.82 -3.89 -7.49
N VAL A 198 3.38 -4.17 -6.30
CA VAL A 198 4.20 -3.20 -5.55
C VAL A 198 5.50 -2.91 -6.29
N TYR A 199 6.20 -3.94 -6.78
CA TYR A 199 7.42 -3.82 -7.58
C TYR A 199 7.25 -2.86 -8.75
N GLU A 200 6.21 -3.10 -9.57
CA GLU A 200 5.97 -2.32 -10.76
C GLU A 200 5.55 -0.88 -10.41
N SER A 201 4.68 -0.72 -9.40
CA SER A 201 4.24 0.60 -8.93
C SER A 201 5.39 1.44 -8.38
N PHE A 202 6.32 0.82 -7.65
CA PHE A 202 7.48 1.49 -7.06
C PHE A 202 8.42 2.03 -8.15
N LEU A 203 8.87 1.17 -9.08
CA LEU A 203 9.78 1.56 -10.16
C LEU A 203 9.15 2.63 -11.07
N MET A 204 7.88 2.45 -11.43
CA MET A 204 7.16 3.40 -12.26
C MET A 204 6.94 4.74 -11.57
N LYS A 205 6.71 4.75 -10.24
CA LYS A 205 6.58 6.00 -9.48
C LYS A 205 7.87 6.83 -9.54
N PHE A 206 9.03 6.22 -9.29
CA PHE A 206 10.30 6.97 -9.35
C PHE A 206 10.63 7.42 -10.77
N CYS A 207 10.43 6.56 -11.78
CA CYS A 207 10.65 6.93 -13.18
C CYS A 207 9.77 8.12 -13.61
N LEU A 208 8.49 8.12 -13.20
CA LEU A 208 7.55 9.21 -13.49
C LEU A 208 7.95 10.55 -12.84
N GLU A 209 8.63 10.51 -11.70
CA GLU A 209 9.20 11.70 -11.05
C GLU A 209 10.64 12.00 -11.52
N GLY A 210 11.11 11.36 -12.58
CA GLY A 210 12.40 11.63 -13.20
C GLY A 210 13.61 11.02 -12.48
N VAL A 211 13.37 10.07 -11.58
CA VAL A 211 14.44 9.32 -10.88
C VAL A 211 14.59 7.95 -11.52
N GLU A 212 15.76 7.73 -12.10
CA GLU A 212 16.15 6.43 -12.62
C GLU A 212 16.64 5.54 -11.47
N LEU A 213 15.99 4.39 -11.36
CA LEU A 213 16.33 3.34 -10.41
C LEU A 213 16.91 2.14 -11.16
N GLU A 214 17.81 1.42 -10.52
CA GLU A 214 18.31 0.16 -11.06
C GLU A 214 17.19 -0.88 -11.01
N VAL A 215 16.92 -1.55 -12.12
CA VAL A 215 15.96 -2.67 -12.17
C VAL A 215 16.69 -3.92 -11.68
N PRO A 216 16.25 -4.58 -10.59
CA PRO A 216 16.90 -5.78 -10.08
C PRO A 216 17.10 -6.86 -11.15
N ASP A 217 18.32 -7.37 -11.27
CA ASP A 217 18.74 -8.41 -12.21
C ASP A 217 18.70 -9.83 -11.62
N LYS A 218 18.30 -9.94 -10.36
CA LYS A 218 18.08 -11.19 -9.60
C LYS A 218 16.68 -11.22 -9.01
N LEU A 219 16.18 -12.43 -8.76
CA LEU A 219 14.87 -12.60 -8.10
C LEU A 219 14.94 -12.08 -6.67
N LEU A 220 13.96 -11.29 -6.27
CA LEU A 220 13.82 -10.83 -4.90
C LEU A 220 13.32 -11.98 -4.02
N MET A 221 14.04 -12.27 -2.94
CA MET A 221 13.79 -13.42 -2.08
C MET A 221 12.73 -13.10 -1.03
N VAL A 222 11.74 -13.99 -0.90
CA VAL A 222 10.62 -13.82 0.02
C VAL A 222 10.29 -15.11 0.75
N VAL A 223 10.07 -15.04 2.07
CA VAL A 223 9.58 -16.15 2.88
C VAL A 223 8.17 -15.84 3.36
N LEU A 224 7.24 -16.79 3.21
CA LEU A 224 5.86 -16.68 3.69
C LEU A 224 5.50 -17.87 4.58
N PHE A 225 5.32 -17.59 5.87
CA PHE A 225 4.79 -18.54 6.85
C PHE A 225 3.27 -18.59 6.79
N ALA A 226 2.71 -19.80 6.92
CA ALA A 226 1.28 -20.05 6.90
C ALA A 226 0.62 -19.63 8.21
N GLU A 227 1.35 -19.74 9.33
CA GLU A 227 0.84 -19.52 10.68
C GLU A 227 1.71 -18.50 11.42
N HIS A 228 1.07 -17.52 12.05
CA HIS A 228 1.73 -16.47 12.84
C HIS A 228 2.61 -17.06 13.95
N ARG A 229 2.18 -18.15 14.58
CA ARG A 229 2.97 -18.84 15.62
C ARG A 229 4.32 -19.33 15.12
N GLU A 230 4.39 -19.87 13.89
CA GLU A 230 5.65 -20.37 13.33
C GLU A 230 6.57 -19.22 12.95
N TYR A 231 5.99 -18.12 12.43
CA TYR A 231 6.72 -16.88 12.23
C TYR A 231 7.31 -16.34 13.53
N LEU A 232 6.54 -16.27 14.63
CA LEU A 232 7.05 -15.80 15.91
C LEU A 232 8.19 -16.67 16.45
N GLN A 233 8.09 -18.00 16.30
CA GLN A 233 9.17 -18.91 16.67
C GLN A 233 10.43 -18.63 15.85
N PHE A 234 10.28 -18.45 14.54
CA PHE A 234 11.38 -18.11 13.64
C PHE A 234 12.04 -16.78 14.02
N VAL A 235 11.24 -15.75 14.23
CA VAL A 235 11.71 -14.40 14.52
C VAL A 235 12.37 -14.28 15.89
N THR A 236 11.82 -14.95 16.91
CA THR A 236 12.44 -15.02 18.25
C THR A 236 13.86 -15.60 18.20
N LEU A 237 14.13 -16.47 17.23
CA LEU A 237 15.47 -17.04 17.03
C LEU A 237 16.44 -16.10 16.30
N LEU A 238 15.94 -15.10 15.57
CA LEU A 238 16.75 -14.08 14.88
C LEU A 238 17.03 -12.89 15.80
N GLY A 239 16.00 -12.42 16.52
CA GLY A 239 16.07 -11.25 17.40
C GLY A 239 14.72 -10.97 18.07
N PRO A 240 14.62 -10.86 19.41
CA PRO A 240 13.35 -10.61 20.10
C PRO A 240 12.64 -9.31 19.68
N GLU A 241 13.38 -8.30 19.26
CA GLU A 241 12.87 -7.00 18.80
C GLU A 241 12.00 -7.10 17.55
N LEU A 242 12.27 -8.07 16.68
CA LEU A 242 11.53 -8.30 15.45
C LEU A 242 10.16 -8.99 15.70
N ALA A 243 9.95 -9.58 16.88
CA ALA A 243 8.73 -10.35 17.19
C ALA A 243 7.46 -9.49 17.21
N SER A 244 7.60 -8.17 17.30
CA SER A 244 6.48 -7.21 17.25
C SER A 244 6.11 -6.76 15.83
N ALA A 245 6.91 -7.14 14.82
CA ALA A 245 6.72 -6.71 13.44
C ALA A 245 5.74 -7.64 12.70
N ALA A 246 4.83 -7.06 11.91
CA ALA A 246 3.85 -7.80 11.09
C ALA A 246 4.48 -8.48 9.84
N GLY A 247 5.74 -8.18 9.58
CA GLY A 247 6.66 -8.70 8.59
C GLY A 247 7.99 -7.96 8.80
N PHE A 248 9.06 -8.38 8.13
CA PHE A 248 10.31 -7.62 8.13
C PHE A 248 11.16 -7.93 6.90
N TYR A 249 11.92 -6.96 6.44
CA TYR A 249 12.99 -7.16 5.48
C TYR A 249 14.34 -7.37 6.21
N HIS A 250 14.89 -8.58 6.11
CA HIS A 250 16.23 -8.88 6.60
C HIS A 250 17.27 -8.37 5.60
N ARG A 251 17.89 -7.23 5.92
CA ARG A 251 18.88 -6.58 5.06
C ARG A 251 20.05 -7.50 4.70
N LEU A 252 20.69 -8.11 5.70
CA LEU A 252 21.92 -8.92 5.54
C LEU A 252 21.78 -10.11 4.59
N ASP A 253 20.63 -10.78 4.62
CA ASP A 253 20.36 -11.93 3.73
C ASP A 253 19.56 -11.52 2.50
N ASN A 254 19.13 -10.25 2.41
CA ASN A 254 18.24 -9.72 1.37
C ASN A 254 16.95 -10.55 1.21
N VAL A 255 16.32 -10.91 2.34
CA VAL A 255 15.08 -11.71 2.38
C VAL A 255 13.96 -10.94 3.05
N ALA A 256 12.83 -10.75 2.36
CA ALA A 256 11.61 -10.25 2.98
C ALA A 256 10.83 -11.41 3.61
N VAL A 257 10.41 -11.26 4.85
CA VAL A 257 9.75 -12.32 5.64
C VAL A 257 8.36 -11.86 6.03
N PHE A 258 7.40 -12.75 5.80
CA PHE A 258 6.00 -12.51 6.07
C PHE A 258 5.33 -13.73 6.69
N TYR A 259 4.15 -13.51 7.23
CA TYR A 259 3.20 -14.57 7.52
C TYR A 259 1.81 -14.22 6.98
N ASP A 260 0.93 -15.22 6.98
CA ASP A 260 -0.47 -15.04 6.65
C ASP A 260 -1.20 -14.28 7.76
N GLN A 261 -1.49 -13.00 7.53
CA GLN A 261 -2.11 -12.10 8.52
C GLN A 261 -3.46 -12.61 9.06
N GLY A 262 -4.13 -13.52 8.33
CA GLY A 262 -5.34 -14.18 8.79
C GLY A 262 -5.15 -15.16 9.95
N THR A 263 -3.92 -15.38 10.39
CA THR A 263 -3.56 -16.30 11.50
C THR A 263 -2.99 -15.58 12.72
N ASP A 264 -2.95 -14.24 12.70
CA ASP A 264 -2.62 -13.46 13.90
C ASP A 264 -3.68 -13.62 15.00
N GLU A 265 -3.31 -13.39 16.26
CA GLU A 265 -4.16 -13.51 17.46
C GLU A 265 -5.46 -12.70 17.31
N SER A 266 -5.36 -11.51 16.71
CA SER A 266 -6.52 -10.65 16.43
C SER A 266 -7.52 -11.30 15.46
N PHE A 267 -7.03 -12.10 14.50
CA PHE A 267 -7.85 -12.89 13.59
C PHE A 267 -8.29 -14.21 14.19
N GLU A 268 -7.52 -14.84 15.08
CA GLU A 268 -7.93 -16.08 15.73
C GLU A 268 -9.25 -15.89 16.50
N ALA A 269 -9.34 -14.84 17.32
CA ALA A 269 -10.55 -14.50 18.04
C ALA A 269 -11.73 -14.20 17.09
N LEU A 270 -11.46 -13.41 16.04
CA LEU A 270 -12.46 -13.04 15.04
C LEU A 270 -12.97 -14.25 14.23
N ASN A 271 -12.05 -15.13 13.82
CA ASN A 271 -12.34 -16.37 13.10
C ASN A 271 -13.08 -17.37 13.98
N PHE A 272 -12.78 -17.44 15.27
CA PHE A 272 -13.52 -18.28 16.22
C PHE A 272 -14.99 -17.85 16.31
N ILE A 273 -15.23 -16.54 16.47
CA ILE A 273 -16.59 -15.98 16.50
C ILE A 273 -17.29 -16.22 15.15
N SER A 274 -16.61 -15.93 14.04
CA SER A 274 -17.14 -16.15 12.69
C SER A 274 -17.54 -17.61 12.47
N LYS A 275 -16.69 -18.58 12.85
CA LYS A 275 -16.99 -20.01 12.73
C LYS A 275 -18.25 -20.42 13.49
N LYS A 276 -18.49 -19.88 14.68
CA LYS A 276 -19.72 -20.15 15.44
C LYS A 276 -20.96 -19.63 14.70
N ILE A 277 -20.90 -18.37 14.26
CA ILE A 277 -21.98 -17.73 13.50
C ILE A 277 -22.25 -18.48 12.18
N GLN A 278 -21.20 -18.94 11.50
CA GLN A 278 -21.31 -19.73 10.28
C GLN A 278 -21.96 -21.11 10.54
N SER A 279 -21.60 -21.76 11.66
CA SER A 279 -22.23 -23.03 12.04
C SER A 279 -23.74 -22.87 12.30
N GLU A 280 -24.14 -21.80 12.99
CA GLU A 280 -25.55 -21.48 13.22
C GLU A 280 -26.28 -21.18 11.90
N ARG A 281 -25.65 -20.39 11.01
CA ARG A 281 -26.15 -20.12 9.66
C ARG A 281 -26.35 -21.42 8.87
N ASP A 282 -25.40 -22.33 8.90
CA ASP A 282 -25.49 -23.62 8.21
C ASP A 282 -26.55 -24.54 8.82
N GLU A 283 -26.78 -24.46 10.13
CA GLU A 283 -27.89 -25.16 10.77
C GLU A 283 -29.25 -24.60 10.35
N ILE A 284 -29.42 -23.27 10.34
CA ILE A 284 -30.63 -22.58 9.88
C ILE A 284 -30.96 -22.98 8.44
N VAL A 285 -29.95 -22.96 7.55
CA VAL A 285 -30.10 -23.32 6.14
C VAL A 285 -30.45 -24.80 5.99
N ARG A 286 -29.75 -25.69 6.70
CA ARG A 286 -30.03 -27.15 6.64
C ARG A 286 -31.42 -27.49 7.16
N ARG A 287 -31.86 -26.88 8.26
CA ARG A 287 -33.17 -27.09 8.89
C ARG A 287 -34.31 -26.32 8.22
N LYS A 288 -34.01 -25.48 7.22
CA LYS A 288 -34.98 -24.63 6.51
C LYS A 288 -35.82 -23.78 7.47
N ILE A 289 -35.20 -23.23 8.51
CA ILE A 289 -35.91 -22.42 9.51
C ILE A 289 -36.37 -21.12 8.87
N SER A 290 -37.69 -20.91 8.84
CA SER A 290 -38.30 -19.69 8.28
C SER A 290 -38.03 -18.46 9.17
N GLY A 291 -38.02 -17.27 8.57
CA GLY A 291 -37.86 -16.00 9.31
C GLY A 291 -36.42 -15.67 9.74
N MET A 292 -35.43 -16.50 9.40
CA MET A 292 -34.03 -16.32 9.82
C MET A 292 -33.11 -15.78 8.72
N ALA A 293 -33.68 -15.18 7.66
CA ALA A 293 -32.91 -14.64 6.54
C ALA A 293 -31.88 -13.58 6.97
N ASP A 294 -32.19 -12.80 8.00
CA ASP A 294 -31.32 -11.73 8.51
C ASP A 294 -30.05 -12.27 9.15
N VAL A 295 -30.16 -13.39 9.86
CA VAL A 295 -29.02 -14.08 10.48
C VAL A 295 -28.08 -14.62 9.39
N ILE A 296 -28.64 -15.24 8.35
CA ILE A 296 -27.86 -15.74 7.19
C ILE A 296 -27.12 -14.58 6.53
N ARG A 297 -27.81 -13.47 6.23
CA ARG A 297 -27.22 -12.28 5.59
C ARG A 297 -26.12 -11.65 6.44
N PHE A 298 -26.32 -11.59 7.76
CA PHE A 298 -25.32 -11.07 8.69
C PHE A 298 -24.08 -11.97 8.71
N ALA A 299 -24.25 -13.30 8.78
CA ALA A 299 -23.16 -14.25 8.75
C ALA A 299 -22.32 -14.12 7.46
N ASP A 300 -22.98 -14.10 6.30
CA ASP A 300 -22.32 -13.96 5.00
C ASP A 300 -21.58 -12.60 4.91
N THR A 301 -22.20 -11.51 5.39
CA THR A 301 -21.60 -10.17 5.46
C THR A 301 -20.38 -10.14 6.37
N LEU A 302 -20.45 -10.73 7.56
CA LEU A 302 -19.34 -10.77 8.50
C LEU A 302 -18.14 -11.51 7.91
N ASN A 303 -18.36 -12.67 7.28
CA ASN A 303 -17.28 -13.43 6.65
C ASN A 303 -16.57 -12.59 5.58
N LEU A 304 -17.33 -11.87 4.77
CA LEU A 304 -16.76 -11.02 3.73
C LEU A 304 -15.96 -9.84 4.28
N LEU A 305 -16.40 -9.25 5.39
CA LEU A 305 -15.69 -8.16 6.05
C LEU A 305 -14.37 -8.63 6.66
N ILE A 306 -14.31 -9.89 7.12
CA ILE A 306 -13.07 -10.53 7.57
C ILE A 306 -12.11 -10.70 6.39
N ASP A 307 -12.60 -11.18 5.25
CA ASP A 307 -11.80 -11.34 4.03
C ASP A 307 -11.25 -9.99 3.53
N VAL A 308 -12.09 -8.94 3.50
CA VAL A 308 -11.69 -7.56 3.17
C VAL A 308 -10.61 -7.07 4.13
N LYS A 309 -10.80 -7.26 5.44
CA LYS A 309 -9.85 -6.81 6.46
C LYS A 309 -8.49 -7.49 6.31
N ARG A 310 -8.49 -8.80 6.05
CA ARG A 310 -7.26 -9.57 5.83
C ARG A 310 -6.50 -9.06 4.61
N GLU A 311 -7.19 -8.90 3.48
CA GLU A 311 -6.59 -8.38 2.25
C GLU A 311 -5.97 -6.99 2.46
N ASN A 312 -6.67 -6.08 3.14
CA ASN A 312 -6.14 -4.75 3.44
C ASN A 312 -4.88 -4.78 4.32
N LEU A 313 -4.81 -5.73 5.26
CA LEU A 313 -3.61 -5.94 6.08
C LEU A 313 -2.44 -6.47 5.26
N ASP A 314 -2.68 -7.43 4.38
CA ASP A 314 -1.63 -7.95 3.51
C ASP A 314 -1.08 -6.87 2.59
N ILE A 315 -1.97 -6.06 1.99
CA ILE A 315 -1.55 -4.94 1.15
C ILE A 315 -0.65 -4.00 1.94
N GLU A 316 -1.03 -3.59 3.15
CA GLU A 316 -0.21 -2.69 3.97
C GLU A 316 1.17 -3.30 4.27
N VAL A 317 1.22 -4.51 4.82
CA VAL A 317 2.48 -5.14 5.24
C VAL A 317 3.37 -5.45 4.03
N VAL A 318 2.80 -5.97 2.94
CA VAL A 318 3.57 -6.28 1.74
C VAL A 318 4.11 -5.03 1.09
N SER A 319 3.30 -3.98 0.96
CA SER A 319 3.77 -2.71 0.40
C SER A 319 4.87 -2.07 1.26
N HIS A 320 4.76 -2.17 2.58
CA HIS A 320 5.78 -1.70 3.52
C HIS A 320 7.12 -2.46 3.36
N GLU A 321 7.13 -3.78 3.54
CA GLU A 321 8.38 -4.55 3.51
C GLU A 321 8.98 -4.69 2.11
N ALA A 322 8.14 -4.80 1.08
CA ALA A 322 8.63 -4.79 -0.29
C ALA A 322 9.27 -3.44 -0.64
N THR A 323 8.81 -2.33 -0.07
CA THR A 323 9.46 -1.02 -0.25
C THR A 323 10.88 -1.02 0.33
N HIS A 324 11.08 -1.59 1.52
CA HIS A 324 12.43 -1.76 2.08
C HIS A 324 13.32 -2.60 1.18
N GLN A 325 12.82 -3.75 0.70
CA GLN A 325 13.56 -4.63 -0.20
C GLN A 325 13.89 -3.94 -1.54
N LEU A 326 12.91 -3.29 -2.16
CA LEU A 326 13.10 -2.57 -3.42
C LEU A 326 14.10 -1.42 -3.26
N ALA A 327 13.99 -0.63 -2.20
CA ALA A 327 14.93 0.45 -1.95
C ALA A 327 16.38 -0.04 -1.83
N ALA A 328 16.59 -1.18 -1.19
CA ALA A 328 17.91 -1.81 -1.07
C ALA A 328 18.44 -2.34 -2.41
N ASN A 329 17.57 -2.89 -3.25
CA ASN A 329 17.95 -3.56 -4.51
C ASN A 329 17.91 -2.67 -5.76
N THR A 330 17.52 -1.41 -5.62
CA THR A 330 17.39 -0.46 -6.75
C THR A 330 18.43 0.66 -6.72
N GLY A 331 19.39 0.58 -5.80
CA GLY A 331 20.42 1.59 -5.58
C GLY A 331 19.95 2.82 -4.80
N LEU A 332 18.66 2.90 -4.43
CA LEU A 332 18.08 4.05 -3.73
C LEU A 332 18.57 4.17 -2.28
N MET A 333 18.56 3.05 -1.56
CA MET A 333 19.02 2.93 -0.17
C MET A 333 19.86 1.65 -0.02
N PRO A 334 21.07 1.61 -0.60
CA PRO A 334 21.87 0.38 -0.66
C PRO A 334 22.14 -0.21 0.73
N GLU A 335 22.18 -1.54 0.80
CA GLU A 335 22.25 -2.29 2.05
C GLU A 335 23.48 -1.96 2.91
N ASN A 336 24.62 -1.70 2.28
CA ASN A 336 25.89 -1.42 2.95
C ASN A 336 26.05 0.04 3.43
N ARG A 337 24.97 0.85 3.39
CA ARG A 337 25.00 2.27 3.75
C ARG A 337 24.25 2.57 5.05
N PRO A 338 24.66 3.62 5.79
CA PRO A 338 24.01 4.07 7.02
C PRO A 338 22.70 4.78 6.70
N ILE A 339 21.68 4.03 6.30
CA ILE A 339 20.35 4.58 6.08
C ILE A 339 19.69 4.74 7.46
N PRO A 340 19.39 5.96 7.91
CA PRO A 340 18.76 6.15 9.21
C PRO A 340 17.34 5.60 9.19
N THR A 341 16.88 5.08 10.34
CA THR A 341 15.58 4.43 10.48
C THR A 341 14.45 5.36 10.07
N TRP A 342 14.50 6.66 10.40
CA TRP A 342 13.47 7.60 9.96
C TRP A 342 13.30 7.67 8.44
N ALA A 343 14.39 7.57 7.68
CA ALA A 343 14.35 7.67 6.22
C ALA A 343 13.82 6.37 5.61
N ALA A 344 14.30 5.22 6.11
CA ALA A 344 13.84 3.91 5.66
C ALA A 344 12.35 3.70 5.98
N GLU A 345 11.96 3.88 7.24
CA GLU A 345 10.57 3.70 7.68
C GLU A 345 9.66 4.80 7.15
N GLY A 346 10.14 6.03 7.04
CA GLY A 346 9.39 7.12 6.41
C GLY A 346 9.04 6.83 4.96
N MET A 347 9.97 6.22 4.20
CA MET A 347 9.71 5.81 2.83
C MET A 347 8.77 4.60 2.76
N ALA A 348 9.03 3.55 3.55
CA ALA A 348 8.16 2.38 3.60
C ALA A 348 6.72 2.76 3.96
N THR A 349 6.52 3.61 4.98
CA THR A 349 5.20 4.12 5.37
C THR A 349 4.57 5.10 4.37
N TYR A 350 5.34 5.73 3.47
CA TYR A 350 4.79 6.54 2.39
C TYR A 350 4.25 5.66 1.25
N PHE A 351 4.94 4.57 0.94
CA PHE A 351 4.52 3.61 -0.08
C PHE A 351 3.50 2.58 0.45
N GLU A 352 3.40 2.40 1.77
CA GLU A 352 2.38 1.55 2.38
C GLU A 352 0.98 2.05 2.00
N SER A 353 0.10 1.13 1.60
CA SER A 353 -1.29 1.47 1.29
C SER A 353 -2.14 1.36 2.57
N PRO A 354 -2.73 2.46 3.09
CA PRO A 354 -3.43 2.43 4.38
C PRO A 354 -4.60 1.44 4.42
N LYS A 355 -4.71 0.66 5.51
CA LYS A 355 -5.84 -0.26 5.81
C LYS A 355 -7.24 0.35 5.71
N GLN A 356 -7.36 1.63 6.05
CA GLN A 356 -8.64 2.35 6.21
C GLN A 356 -9.01 3.18 4.99
N ALA A 357 -8.12 3.28 4.01
CA ALA A 357 -8.39 4.04 2.80
C ALA A 357 -9.32 3.23 1.91
N ALA A 358 -10.44 3.83 1.49
CA ALA A 358 -11.32 3.24 0.49
C ALA A 358 -10.60 3.03 -0.86
N TRP A 359 -9.48 3.75 -1.05
CA TRP A 359 -8.58 3.74 -2.20
C TRP A 359 -7.18 4.01 -1.68
N SER A 360 -6.24 3.09 -1.84
CA SER A 360 -4.86 3.37 -1.45
C SER A 360 -3.90 2.79 -2.46
N GLY A 361 -3.18 3.69 -3.11
CA GLY A 361 -1.88 3.41 -3.69
C GLY A 361 -0.84 4.29 -3.01
N ILE A 362 0.24 4.52 -3.71
CA ILE A 362 1.44 5.16 -3.18
C ILE A 362 1.15 6.61 -2.76
N GLY A 363 1.54 7.00 -1.54
CA GLY A 363 1.40 8.37 -1.03
C GLY A 363 0.01 8.73 -0.51
N ALA A 364 -0.91 7.76 -0.39
CA ALA A 364 -2.18 7.95 0.28
C ALA A 364 -1.99 8.35 1.74
N VAL A 365 -2.87 9.22 2.25
CA VAL A 365 -2.73 9.75 3.61
C VAL A 365 -3.20 8.70 4.62
N ASN A 366 -2.26 8.12 5.36
CA ASN A 366 -2.54 7.16 6.42
C ASN A 366 -3.12 7.87 7.66
N SER A 367 -4.37 7.56 8.02
CA SER A 367 -5.09 8.15 9.14
C SER A 367 -4.44 7.86 10.49
N GLU A 368 -3.88 6.66 10.68
CA GLU A 368 -3.22 6.26 11.93
C GLU A 368 -1.88 7.00 12.09
N ARG A 369 -1.05 7.01 11.04
CA ARG A 369 0.23 7.74 11.03
C ARG A 369 0.02 9.24 11.26
N LEU A 370 -1.01 9.81 10.62
CA LEU A 370 -1.40 11.20 10.83
C LEU A 370 -1.88 11.48 12.25
N GLY A 371 -2.60 10.52 12.87
CA GLY A 371 -2.97 10.56 14.28
C GLY A 371 -1.76 10.64 15.19
N TRP A 372 -0.83 9.69 15.08
CA TRP A 372 0.41 9.67 15.86
C TRP A 372 1.29 10.91 15.64
N TYR A 373 1.34 11.42 14.39
CA TYR A 373 1.99 12.69 14.12
C TYR A 373 1.35 13.84 14.92
N ARG A 374 0.03 13.97 14.84
CA ARG A 374 -0.74 15.06 15.47
C ARG A 374 -0.63 15.03 17.00
N GLU A 375 -0.55 13.84 17.59
CA GLU A 375 -0.36 13.67 19.05
C GLU A 375 1.00 14.20 19.52
N LEU A 376 2.09 13.94 18.78
CA LEU A 376 3.42 14.39 19.17
C LEU A 376 3.78 15.82 18.68
N ALA A 377 3.12 16.31 17.63
CA ALA A 377 3.43 17.60 17.00
C ALA A 377 3.49 18.81 17.96
N PRO A 378 2.69 18.91 19.04
CA PRO A 378 2.81 19.98 20.02
C PRO A 378 4.11 19.96 20.84
N ILE A 379 4.76 18.79 20.99
CA ILE A 379 5.94 18.60 21.83
C ILE A 379 7.21 18.87 21.01
N ARG A 380 7.55 20.15 20.83
CA ARG A 380 8.64 20.60 19.94
C ARG A 380 10.05 20.12 20.33
N SER A 381 10.26 19.69 21.58
CA SER A 381 11.55 19.14 22.01
C SER A 381 11.90 17.80 21.36
N VAL A 382 10.89 17.03 20.92
CA VAL A 382 11.06 15.72 20.27
C VAL A 382 10.42 15.65 18.88
N SER A 383 9.40 16.47 18.61
CA SER A 383 8.87 16.69 17.26
C SER A 383 9.56 17.88 16.62
N ASN A 384 10.81 17.71 16.19
CA ASN A 384 11.55 18.68 15.38
C ASN A 384 12.47 17.97 14.38
N ILE A 385 12.89 18.70 13.34
CA ILE A 385 13.64 18.11 12.23
C ILE A 385 14.97 17.54 12.70
N ASP A 386 15.72 18.22 13.57
CA ASP A 386 17.04 17.75 14.04
C ASP A 386 16.92 16.42 14.80
N PHE A 387 15.89 16.27 15.64
CA PHE A 387 15.63 15.03 16.37
C PHE A 387 15.24 13.86 15.45
N ILE A 388 14.58 14.15 14.33
CA ILE A 388 14.20 13.15 13.32
C ILE A 388 15.42 12.77 12.48
N VAL A 389 16.11 13.74 11.89
CA VAL A 389 17.17 13.48 10.90
C VAL A 389 18.46 12.92 11.52
N SER A 390 18.66 13.13 12.81
CA SER A 390 19.71 12.47 13.61
C SER A 390 19.28 11.10 14.17
N ASP A 391 18.11 10.60 13.75
CA ASP A 391 17.53 9.30 14.12
C ASP A 391 17.21 9.13 15.63
N GLN A 392 17.27 10.24 16.39
CA GLN A 392 16.97 10.25 17.82
C GLN A 392 15.50 9.90 18.12
N ILE A 393 14.61 10.13 17.15
CA ILE A 393 13.20 9.75 17.26
C ILE A 393 13.01 8.24 17.46
N PHE A 394 13.87 7.40 16.87
CA PHE A 394 13.85 5.95 17.06
C PHE A 394 14.81 5.50 18.16
N THR A 395 16.05 5.99 18.18
CA THR A 395 17.05 5.53 19.16
C THR A 395 16.70 5.87 20.62
N ARG A 396 15.83 6.88 20.85
CA ARG A 396 15.31 7.22 22.19
C ARG A 396 13.89 6.69 22.45
N ALA A 397 13.30 5.94 21.52
CA ALA A 397 12.02 5.28 21.76
C ALA A 397 12.21 4.15 22.78
N ALA A 398 11.50 4.22 23.90
CA ALA A 398 11.67 3.28 25.02
C ALA A 398 10.65 2.13 25.02
N ASN A 399 9.57 2.27 24.26
CA ASN A 399 8.48 1.30 24.19
C ASN A 399 7.68 1.42 22.88
N ASN A 400 6.81 0.44 22.62
CA ASN A 400 5.97 0.39 21.42
C ASN A 400 5.18 1.69 21.19
N PHE A 401 4.64 2.31 22.25
CA PHE A 401 3.89 3.55 22.11
C PHE A 401 4.77 4.68 21.56
N THR A 402 5.98 4.86 22.09
CA THR A 402 6.94 5.86 21.57
C THR A 402 7.42 5.50 20.17
N THR A 403 7.56 4.22 19.83
CA THR A 403 7.93 3.75 18.49
C THR A 403 6.83 4.08 17.46
N LEU A 404 5.55 3.90 17.79
CA LEU A 404 4.43 4.30 16.92
C LEU A 404 4.46 5.80 16.59
N HIS A 405 4.81 6.63 17.57
CA HIS A 405 5.00 8.07 17.34
C HIS A 405 6.22 8.38 16.48
N ALA A 406 7.30 7.61 16.60
CA ALA A 406 8.47 7.74 15.74
C ALA A 406 8.13 7.43 14.27
N TYR A 407 7.34 6.37 14.03
CA TYR A 407 6.75 6.11 12.72
C TYR A 407 5.88 7.27 12.24
N GLY A 408 5.00 7.79 13.09
CA GLY A 408 4.14 8.93 12.74
C GLY A 408 4.93 10.18 12.31
N GLN A 409 5.99 10.54 13.05
CA GLN A 409 6.87 11.66 12.69
C GLN A 409 7.64 11.41 11.38
N SER A 410 8.19 10.20 11.21
CA SER A 410 8.99 9.82 10.04
C SER A 410 8.15 9.77 8.77
N TRP A 411 6.95 9.19 8.86
CA TRP A 411 5.93 9.24 7.81
C TRP A 411 5.58 10.68 7.46
N ALA A 412 5.24 11.52 8.45
CA ALA A 412 4.80 12.89 8.21
C ALA A 412 5.88 13.75 7.55
N PHE A 413 7.14 13.57 7.98
CA PHE A 413 8.26 14.30 7.39
C PHE A 413 8.57 13.80 5.98
N THR A 414 8.59 12.47 5.77
CA THR A 414 8.81 11.89 4.44
C THR A 414 7.69 12.23 3.47
N HIS A 415 6.43 12.20 3.91
CA HIS A 415 5.28 12.61 3.09
C HIS A 415 5.40 14.06 2.63
N PHE A 416 5.76 14.97 3.55
CA PHE A 416 6.06 16.36 3.20
C PHE A 416 7.22 16.48 2.19
N LEU A 417 8.33 15.78 2.41
CA LEU A 417 9.49 15.86 1.53
C LEU A 417 9.20 15.24 0.15
N MET A 418 8.46 14.13 0.08
CA MET A 418 8.03 13.52 -1.19
C MET A 418 7.12 14.45 -1.99
N GLU A 419 6.23 15.19 -1.33
CA GLU A 419 5.21 16.02 -2.00
C GLU A 419 5.68 17.47 -2.28
N LYS A 420 6.69 17.96 -1.56
CA LYS A 420 7.16 19.37 -1.65
C LYS A 420 8.64 19.54 -1.96
N HIS A 421 9.48 18.55 -1.63
CA HIS A 421 10.94 18.65 -1.71
C HIS A 421 11.58 17.39 -2.30
N PHE A 422 10.93 16.75 -3.28
CA PHE A 422 11.32 15.43 -3.80
C PHE A 422 12.77 15.40 -4.26
N ASP A 423 13.20 16.34 -5.11
CA ASP A 423 14.58 16.39 -5.62
C ASP A 423 15.62 16.49 -4.50
N LYS A 424 15.31 17.25 -3.44
CA LYS A 424 16.18 17.37 -2.26
C LYS A 424 16.17 16.10 -1.42
N LEU A 425 15.04 15.41 -1.29
CA LEU A 425 14.99 14.11 -0.61
C LEU A 425 15.87 13.08 -1.32
N ILE A 426 15.79 13.01 -2.65
CA ILE A 426 16.64 12.12 -3.46
C ILE A 426 18.11 12.53 -3.35
N ALA A 427 18.42 13.83 -3.38
CA ALA A 427 19.77 14.31 -3.16
C ALA A 427 20.30 13.91 -1.77
N TYR A 428 19.45 13.96 -0.73
CA TYR A 428 19.80 13.50 0.61
C TYR A 428 20.07 11.99 0.67
N TYR A 429 19.25 11.15 0.03
CA TYR A 429 19.53 9.71 -0.06
C TYR A 429 20.87 9.42 -0.77
N ARG A 430 21.20 10.18 -1.82
CA ARG A 430 22.51 10.10 -2.48
C ARG A 430 23.66 10.55 -1.56
N GLU A 431 23.46 11.53 -0.69
CA GLU A 431 24.46 11.93 0.30
C GLU A 431 24.66 10.87 1.39
N LEU A 432 23.60 10.22 1.86
CA LEU A 432 23.70 9.06 2.76
C LEU A 432 24.48 7.92 2.10
N GLY A 433 24.28 7.69 0.81
CA GLY A 433 25.04 6.71 0.03
C GLY A 433 26.54 6.99 -0.08
N LYS A 434 27.02 8.18 0.30
CA LYS A 434 28.45 8.56 0.33
C LYS A 434 29.09 8.37 1.70
N LEU A 435 28.30 8.17 2.75
CA LEU A 435 28.82 7.95 4.10
C LEU A 435 29.54 6.59 4.19
N PRO A 436 30.50 6.46 5.14
CA PRO A 436 31.12 5.18 5.46
C PRO A 436 30.08 4.15 5.93
N GLU A 437 30.46 2.89 5.99
CA GLU A 437 29.54 1.79 6.32
C GLU A 437 28.78 1.99 7.64
N ALA A 438 27.59 1.40 7.72
CA ALA A 438 26.60 1.62 8.77
C ALA A 438 27.13 1.56 10.21
N THR A 439 28.07 0.66 10.47
CA THR A 439 28.66 0.42 11.80
C THR A 439 29.47 1.60 12.36
N HIS A 440 29.75 2.63 11.55
CA HIS A 440 30.60 3.76 11.92
C HIS A 440 29.86 5.10 12.04
N THR A 441 28.56 5.15 11.75
CA THR A 441 27.86 6.44 11.60
C THR A 441 27.22 6.94 12.89
N THR A 442 27.46 8.21 13.21
CA THR A 442 26.96 8.91 14.40
C THR A 442 25.77 9.82 14.09
N PRO A 443 24.95 10.19 15.10
CA PRO A 443 23.86 11.16 14.92
C PRO A 443 24.30 12.49 14.30
N ASP A 444 25.50 12.96 14.64
CA ASP A 444 26.08 14.21 14.10
C ASP A 444 26.43 14.08 12.62
N GLU A 445 26.85 12.91 12.15
CA GLU A 445 27.12 12.66 10.73
C GLU A 445 25.83 12.60 9.91
N LEU A 446 24.78 11.95 10.44
CA LEU A 446 23.46 11.95 9.81
C LEU A 446 22.90 13.38 9.69
N GLN A 447 23.05 14.17 10.75
CA GLN A 447 22.68 15.58 10.76
C GLN A 447 23.45 16.38 9.72
N LYS A 448 24.78 16.22 9.64
CA LYS A 448 25.63 16.90 8.64
C LYS A 448 25.25 16.51 7.21
N ALA A 449 24.93 15.24 6.96
CA ALA A 449 24.47 14.77 5.65
C ALA A 449 23.16 15.46 5.23
N PHE A 450 22.21 15.62 6.18
CA PHE A 450 20.97 16.34 5.93
C PHE A 450 21.22 17.84 5.68
N ASP A 451 22.03 18.47 6.53
CA ASP A 451 22.35 19.90 6.46
C ASP A 451 23.06 20.28 5.16
N LYS A 452 23.83 19.36 4.55
CA LYS A 452 24.48 19.57 3.26
C LYS A 452 23.48 19.81 2.12
N VAL A 453 22.27 19.25 2.22
CA VAL A 453 21.23 19.34 1.19
C VAL A 453 20.18 20.39 1.53
N PHE A 454 19.76 20.45 2.80
CA PHE A 454 18.66 21.31 3.25
C PHE A 454 19.12 22.60 3.93
N GLY A 455 20.41 22.72 4.25
CA GLY A 455 20.98 23.82 5.01
C GLY A 455 20.87 23.63 6.52
N GLN A 456 21.73 24.33 7.26
CA GLN A 456 21.76 24.26 8.73
C GLN A 456 20.56 24.94 9.39
N ASN A 457 20.07 26.06 8.82
CA ASN A 457 18.90 26.76 9.33
C ASN A 457 17.61 26.14 8.76
N LYS A 458 16.94 25.34 9.60
CA LYS A 458 15.73 24.59 9.24
C LYS A 458 14.42 25.28 9.64
N GLN A 459 14.46 26.52 10.11
CA GLN A 459 13.26 27.22 10.60
C GLN A 459 12.18 27.36 9.53
N ALA A 460 12.58 27.75 8.31
CA ALA A 460 11.66 27.87 7.18
C ALA A 460 11.08 26.50 6.80
N LEU A 461 11.92 25.45 6.77
CA LEU A 461 11.51 24.09 6.46
C LEU A 461 10.54 23.51 7.51
N ASP A 462 10.78 23.74 8.82
CA ASP A 462 9.84 23.34 9.87
C ASP A 462 8.51 24.10 9.74
N ALA A 463 8.54 25.42 9.51
CA ALA A 463 7.32 26.20 9.34
C ALA A 463 6.48 25.70 8.16
N GLU A 464 7.12 25.40 7.03
CA GLU A 464 6.48 24.81 5.85
C GLU A 464 5.92 23.42 6.15
N TRP A 465 6.72 22.54 6.77
CA TRP A 465 6.30 21.20 7.17
C TRP A 465 5.05 21.25 8.07
N ARG A 466 5.02 22.13 9.08
CA ARG A 466 3.84 22.27 9.95
C ARG A 466 2.64 22.82 9.21
N ALA A 467 2.83 23.78 8.31
CA ALA A 467 1.74 24.30 7.50
C ALA A 467 1.14 23.21 6.61
N TYR A 468 2.00 22.43 5.96
CA TYR A 468 1.62 21.28 5.16
C TYR A 468 0.80 20.27 5.97
N MET A 469 1.32 19.80 7.11
CA MET A 469 0.65 18.80 7.93
C MET A 469 -0.66 19.28 8.56
N ARG A 470 -0.83 20.59 8.82
CA ARG A 470 -2.12 21.16 9.25
C ARG A 470 -3.18 21.12 8.15
N SER A 471 -2.75 21.25 6.90
CA SER A 471 -3.65 21.22 5.74
C SER A 471 -3.97 19.81 5.26
N LEU A 472 -3.13 18.83 5.59
CA LEU A 472 -3.24 17.46 5.09
C LEU A 472 -4.52 16.78 5.61
N ARG A 473 -5.28 16.20 4.67
CA ARG A 473 -6.54 15.49 4.90
C ARG A 473 -6.45 14.08 4.35
N THR A 474 -7.17 13.15 4.98
CA THR A 474 -7.37 11.81 4.40
C THR A 474 -8.34 11.87 3.24
N ASP A 475 -8.27 10.91 2.32
CA ASP A 475 -9.23 10.82 1.19
C ASP A 475 -10.68 10.73 1.70
N LEU A 476 -10.89 10.09 2.86
CA LEU A 476 -12.18 10.04 3.54
C LEU A 476 -12.62 11.44 3.99
N GLU A 477 -11.74 12.20 4.64
CA GLU A 477 -12.04 13.57 5.08
C GLU A 477 -12.39 14.46 3.87
N GLU A 478 -11.64 14.38 2.78
CA GLU A 478 -11.93 15.11 1.55
C GLU A 478 -13.27 14.69 0.92
N THR A 479 -13.51 13.38 0.86
CA THR A 479 -14.72 12.82 0.27
C THR A 479 -15.96 13.23 1.06
N LEU A 480 -15.90 13.14 2.39
CA LEU A 480 -16.98 13.57 3.27
C LEU A 480 -17.19 15.09 3.22
N ALA A 481 -16.13 15.88 3.04
CA ALA A 481 -16.24 17.32 2.85
C ALA A 481 -16.93 17.68 1.52
N LYS A 482 -16.67 16.95 0.43
CA LYS A 482 -17.33 17.12 -0.88
C LYS A 482 -18.77 16.63 -0.92
N ALA A 483 -19.13 15.70 -0.03
CA ALA A 483 -20.47 15.12 0.08
C ALA A 483 -21.43 15.94 0.97
N ARG A 484 -20.90 16.89 1.75
CA ARG A 484 -21.66 17.90 2.50
C ARG A 484 -21.94 19.09 1.60
#